data_AF-A0A3B0PE52-F1
#
_entry.id   AF-A0A3B0PE52-F1
#
_cell.length_a   1.000
_cell.length_b   1.000
_cell.length_c   1.000
_cell.angle_alpha   90.00
_cell.angle_beta   90.00
_cell.angle_gamma   90.00
#
_symmetry.space_group_name_H-M   'P 1'
#
loop_
_entity.id
_entity.type
_entity.pdbx_description
1 polymer ?
#
loop_
_entity_poly.entity_id
_entity_poly.type
_entity_poly.pdbx_seq_one_letter_code
_entity_poly.pdbx_strand_id
1 'polypeptide(L)'
;MKRKNILKFVSLLGIGSFVMLAAASCTTPVNPTPNPTPTPNPEPNPTPNPEPKPNPPSGGMNGRDTNPGNGGGTDNAAQQLAAAKTALTTLLNTKSEKVGLYSDYAKIKDQLVKAYTAAKEISDKSDATLQEVNNAKTTLETAINVAATSKQTFDSQHASLVTAYKELKTAISNEETTLAAYTQEQFSGIKMHLTALYNAGKALTNKTLETVEGVVLDTQAVVNANTKLREATKEDVLTQQKQNATMLADSFVKQVINKTDIVSTTNMAPQPGNYSFVGYTVDVPGGTGNQNNTPNW
;
A
#
# COMPACT_ATOMS: atom_id res chain seq x y z
N MET A 1 -0.03 7.53 62.91
CA MET A 1 0.46 7.35 61.52
C MET A 1 -0.65 7.70 60.54
N LYS A 2 -0.61 8.86 59.89
CA LYS A 2 -1.57 9.27 58.85
C LYS A 2 -0.88 9.18 57.48
N ARG A 3 -1.44 8.39 56.56
CA ARG A 3 -0.93 8.26 55.18
C ARG A 3 -1.26 9.53 54.41
N LYS A 4 -0.25 10.15 53.80
CA LYS A 4 -0.40 11.24 52.82
C LYS A 4 -0.74 10.61 51.47
N ASN A 5 -1.94 10.86 50.96
CA ASN A 5 -2.28 10.55 49.58
C ASN A 5 -1.75 11.69 48.70
N ILE A 6 -0.69 11.40 47.95
CA ILE A 6 -0.17 12.26 46.88
C ILE A 6 -1.11 12.12 45.68
N LEU A 7 -1.88 13.17 45.41
CA LEU A 7 -2.73 13.28 44.24
C LEU A 7 -1.82 13.52 43.02
N LYS A 8 -1.67 12.49 42.17
CA LYS A 8 -0.95 12.60 40.91
C LYS A 8 -1.83 13.35 39.91
N PHE A 9 -1.44 14.57 39.55
CA PHE A 9 -1.96 15.25 38.37
C PHE A 9 -1.51 14.48 37.12
N VAL A 10 -2.41 13.71 36.53
CA VAL A 10 -2.24 13.28 35.15
C VAL A 10 -2.65 14.47 34.30
N SER A 11 -1.65 15.25 33.89
CA SER A 11 -1.79 16.32 32.90
C SER A 11 -2.31 15.71 31.60
N LEU A 12 -3.62 15.80 31.37
CA LEU A 12 -4.25 15.51 30.08
C LEU A 12 -4.14 16.74 29.17
N LEU A 13 -2.91 17.19 28.93
CA LEU A 13 -2.58 18.12 27.86
C LEU A 13 -2.38 17.32 26.58
N GLY A 14 -3.48 16.75 26.07
CA GLY A 14 -3.59 16.30 24.70
C GLY A 14 -3.94 17.48 23.79
N ILE A 15 -3.13 18.54 23.83
CA ILE A 15 -3.22 19.59 22.81
C ILE A 15 -2.64 19.00 21.54
N GLY A 16 -3.50 18.55 20.64
CA GLY A 16 -3.17 18.42 19.22
C GLY A 16 -2.98 19.81 18.62
N SER A 17 -1.94 20.52 19.06
CA SER A 17 -1.45 21.73 18.40
C SER A 17 -0.79 21.31 17.09
N PHE A 18 -1.57 21.29 16.00
CA PHE A 18 -1.00 21.33 14.66
C PHE A 18 -0.74 22.78 14.29
N VAL A 19 0.34 23.34 14.82
CA VAL A 19 0.98 24.51 14.20
C VAL A 19 1.76 23.96 13.02
N MET A 20 1.27 24.19 11.79
CA MET A 20 2.11 24.05 10.61
C MET A 20 3.22 25.10 10.68
N LEU A 21 4.39 24.69 11.17
CA LEU A 21 5.61 25.45 11.04
C LEU A 21 6.09 25.31 9.59
N ALA A 22 5.80 26.31 8.76
CA ALA A 22 6.50 26.53 7.51
C ALA A 22 7.96 26.89 7.85
N ALA A 23 8.83 25.87 7.89
CA ALA A 23 10.27 26.08 7.97
C ALA A 23 10.75 26.57 6.60
N ALA A 24 10.97 27.89 6.52
CA ALA A 24 11.72 28.49 5.43
C ALA A 24 13.12 27.85 5.36
N SER A 25 13.48 27.45 4.15
CA SER A 25 14.77 26.90 3.76
C SER A 25 15.93 27.79 4.20
N CYS A 26 16.92 27.20 4.87
CA CYS A 26 18.31 27.61 4.75
C CYS A 26 19.21 26.51 5.31
N THR A 27 19.60 25.56 4.46
CA THR A 27 20.78 24.73 4.70
C THR A 27 21.68 24.82 3.47
N THR A 28 22.88 25.32 3.72
CA THR A 28 24.00 25.41 2.79
C THR A 28 24.39 24.02 2.27
N PRO A 29 24.81 23.90 0.99
CA PRO A 29 25.26 22.62 0.45
C PRO A 29 26.63 22.25 1.05
N VAL A 30 26.65 21.22 1.90
CA VAL A 30 27.89 20.49 2.20
C VAL A 30 28.17 19.55 1.03
N ASN A 31 29.26 19.80 0.34
CA ASN A 31 29.81 18.99 -0.74
C ASN A 31 30.29 17.63 -0.18
N PRO A 32 29.63 16.49 -0.45
CA PRO A 32 30.17 15.20 -0.07
C PRO A 32 31.28 14.82 -1.05
N THR A 33 32.43 14.49 -0.47
CA THR A 33 33.63 13.92 -1.09
C THR A 33 33.27 12.81 -2.10
N PRO A 34 33.94 12.70 -3.27
CA PRO A 34 33.65 11.66 -4.24
C PRO A 34 33.83 10.27 -3.62
N ASN A 35 32.74 9.50 -3.55
CA ASN A 35 32.77 8.10 -3.16
C ASN A 35 33.53 7.30 -4.24
N PRO A 36 34.51 6.45 -3.90
CA PRO A 36 35.28 5.69 -4.87
C PRO A 36 34.36 4.81 -5.73
N THR A 37 34.61 4.86 -7.03
CA THR A 37 33.95 4.06 -8.07
C THR A 37 34.03 2.58 -7.71
N PRO A 38 32.91 1.85 -7.59
CA PRO A 38 32.95 0.40 -7.44
C PRO A 38 33.60 -0.21 -8.67
N THR A 39 34.68 -0.95 -8.46
CA THR A 39 35.30 -1.80 -9.48
C THR A 39 34.26 -2.77 -10.06
N PRO A 40 34.23 -3.01 -11.38
CA PRO A 40 33.29 -3.94 -12.00
C PRO A 40 33.41 -5.31 -11.35
N ASN A 41 32.30 -5.80 -10.80
CA ASN A 41 32.20 -7.19 -10.37
C ASN A 41 32.37 -8.07 -11.63
N PRO A 42 33.28 -9.06 -11.63
CA PRO A 42 33.46 -9.94 -12.78
C PRO A 42 32.13 -10.60 -13.19
N GLU A 43 31.91 -10.61 -14.49
CA GLU A 43 30.78 -11.28 -15.15
C GLU A 43 30.57 -12.69 -14.59
N PRO A 44 29.34 -13.06 -14.22
CA PRO A 44 29.02 -14.44 -13.86
C PRO A 44 29.35 -15.35 -15.05
N ASN A 45 30.29 -16.26 -14.83
CA ASN A 45 30.64 -17.36 -15.73
C ASN A 45 29.36 -18.09 -16.18
N PRO A 46 29.16 -18.37 -17.49
CA PRO A 46 27.98 -19.08 -17.96
C PRO A 46 27.80 -20.39 -17.20
N THR A 47 26.65 -20.54 -16.52
CA THR A 47 26.23 -21.82 -15.96
C THR A 47 26.19 -22.87 -17.08
N PRO A 48 26.79 -24.06 -16.89
CA PRO A 48 26.76 -25.13 -17.87
C PRO A 48 25.34 -25.48 -18.27
N ASN A 49 25.12 -25.57 -19.58
CA ASN A 49 23.91 -26.08 -20.20
C ASN A 49 23.52 -27.42 -19.54
N PRO A 50 22.31 -27.57 -18.95
CA PRO A 50 21.87 -28.85 -18.45
C PRO A 50 21.81 -29.85 -19.61
N GLU A 51 22.50 -30.98 -19.46
CA GLU A 51 22.38 -32.09 -20.39
C GLU A 51 20.90 -32.46 -20.61
N PRO A 52 20.49 -32.81 -21.85
CA PRO A 52 19.11 -33.19 -22.13
C PRO A 52 18.76 -34.44 -21.32
N LYS A 53 17.78 -34.33 -20.41
CA LYS A 53 17.19 -35.51 -19.78
C LYS A 53 16.55 -36.41 -20.86
N PRO A 54 16.70 -37.74 -20.76
CA PRO A 54 16.05 -38.67 -21.67
C PRO A 54 14.52 -38.54 -21.61
N ASN A 55 13.87 -38.57 -22.78
CA ASN A 55 12.42 -38.66 -22.92
C ASN A 55 11.85 -39.84 -22.11
N PRO A 56 10.61 -39.73 -21.58
CA PRO A 56 9.92 -40.86 -20.99
C PRO A 56 9.63 -41.96 -22.03
N PRO A 57 9.63 -43.24 -21.65
CA PRO A 57 9.43 -44.34 -22.59
C PRO A 57 7.99 -44.34 -23.10
N SER A 58 7.83 -44.20 -24.41
CA SER A 58 6.57 -44.45 -25.11
C SER A 58 6.15 -45.90 -24.86
N GLY A 59 5.07 -46.07 -24.10
CA GLY A 59 4.43 -47.36 -23.88
C GLY A 59 4.06 -48.02 -25.20
N GLY A 60 4.43 -49.28 -25.35
CA GLY A 60 4.08 -50.10 -26.48
C GLY A 60 2.59 -50.44 -26.50
N MET A 61 1.99 -50.37 -27.68
CA MET A 61 0.83 -51.17 -28.07
C MET A 61 1.07 -51.69 -29.49
N ASN A 62 1.28 -53.00 -29.58
CA ASN A 62 1.26 -53.76 -30.82
C ASN A 62 -0.16 -53.75 -31.41
N GLY A 63 -0.29 -53.58 -32.73
CA GLY A 63 -1.58 -53.84 -33.39
C GLY A 63 -1.72 -53.39 -34.84
N ARG A 64 -1.18 -54.22 -35.74
CA ARG A 64 -1.65 -54.49 -37.12
C ARG A 64 -1.15 -53.58 -38.25
N ASP A 65 -0.53 -54.26 -39.20
CA ASP A 65 -0.30 -53.86 -40.58
C ASP A 65 -1.53 -53.21 -41.22
N THR A 66 -1.35 -52.00 -41.75
CA THR A 66 -1.75 -51.66 -43.12
C THR A 66 -1.01 -50.38 -43.52
N ASN A 67 0.06 -50.56 -44.28
CA ASN A 67 0.52 -49.53 -45.20
C ASN A 67 -0.38 -49.58 -46.45
N PRO A 68 -1.06 -48.49 -46.79
CA PRO A 68 -1.18 -48.10 -48.17
C PRO A 68 -0.65 -46.67 -48.35
N GLY A 69 0.36 -46.53 -49.19
CA GLY A 69 0.69 -45.24 -49.80
C GLY A 69 1.71 -44.42 -49.04
N ASN A 70 2.97 -44.65 -49.37
CA ASN A 70 4.03 -43.66 -49.29
C ASN A 70 3.63 -42.40 -50.11
N GLY A 71 3.02 -41.43 -49.43
CA GLY A 71 2.85 -40.04 -49.86
C GLY A 71 2.96 -39.01 -48.72
N GLY A 72 3.12 -39.48 -47.47
CA GLY A 72 2.84 -38.70 -46.25
C GLY A 72 4.00 -37.89 -45.64
N GLY A 73 5.09 -37.63 -46.36
CA GLY A 73 6.22 -36.86 -45.83
C GLY A 73 5.87 -35.39 -45.54
N THR A 74 5.08 -34.78 -46.42
CA THR A 74 4.69 -33.36 -46.35
C THR A 74 3.43 -33.15 -45.53
N ASP A 75 2.44 -34.04 -45.66
CA ASP A 75 1.14 -33.91 -44.99
C ASP A 75 1.26 -34.04 -43.47
N ASN A 76 2.10 -34.96 -42.99
CA ASN A 76 2.37 -35.14 -41.55
C ASN A 76 3.13 -33.93 -40.96
N ALA A 77 4.12 -33.39 -41.68
CA ALA A 77 4.87 -32.21 -41.24
C ALA A 77 4.00 -30.95 -41.19
N ALA A 78 3.13 -30.76 -42.18
CA ALA A 78 2.16 -29.66 -42.21
C ALA A 78 1.13 -29.77 -41.08
N GLN A 79 0.61 -30.97 -40.81
CA GLN A 79 -0.29 -31.22 -39.69
C GLN A 79 0.38 -30.94 -38.33
N GLN A 80 1.63 -31.38 -38.14
CA GLN A 80 2.38 -31.09 -36.92
C GLN A 80 2.61 -29.60 -36.71
N LEU A 81 2.96 -28.86 -37.77
CA LEU A 81 3.12 -27.41 -37.71
C LEU A 81 1.80 -26.70 -37.36
N ALA A 82 0.69 -27.10 -37.98
CA ALA A 82 -0.63 -26.54 -37.69
C ALA A 82 -1.05 -26.79 -36.24
N ALA A 83 -0.80 -28.00 -35.72
CA ALA A 83 -1.06 -28.35 -34.33
C ALA A 83 -0.19 -27.52 -33.37
N ALA A 84 1.11 -27.37 -33.66
CA ALA A 84 2.03 -26.56 -32.85
C ALA A 84 1.60 -25.07 -32.82
N LYS A 85 1.22 -24.50 -33.97
CA LYS A 85 0.71 -23.11 -34.05
C LYS A 85 -0.59 -22.93 -33.26
N THR A 86 -1.49 -23.91 -33.32
CA THR A 86 -2.73 -23.91 -32.52
C THR A 86 -2.43 -23.92 -31.03
N ALA A 87 -1.51 -24.78 -30.58
CA ALA A 87 -1.10 -24.85 -29.17
C ALA A 87 -0.46 -23.54 -28.69
N LEU A 88 0.42 -22.93 -29.50
CA LEU A 88 1.02 -21.63 -29.19
C LEU A 88 -0.04 -20.52 -29.09
N THR A 89 -1.00 -20.50 -30.02
CA THR A 89 -2.11 -19.53 -30.02
C THR A 89 -2.97 -19.66 -28.77
N THR A 90 -3.33 -20.89 -28.37
CA THR A 90 -4.05 -21.16 -27.12
C THR A 90 -3.29 -20.61 -25.92
N LEU A 91 -1.96 -20.81 -25.86
CA LEU A 91 -1.14 -20.27 -24.79
C LEU A 91 -1.10 -18.74 -24.80
N LEU A 92 -0.96 -18.12 -25.97
CA LEU A 92 -0.99 -16.66 -26.15
C LEU A 92 -2.30 -16.03 -25.66
N ASN A 93 -3.44 -16.71 -25.85
CA ASN A 93 -4.76 -16.23 -25.39
C ASN A 93 -4.85 -16.12 -23.85
N THR A 94 -3.97 -16.78 -23.09
CA THR A 94 -3.91 -16.65 -21.62
C THR A 94 -3.23 -15.36 -21.14
N LYS A 95 -2.67 -14.54 -22.05
CA LYS A 95 -1.86 -13.35 -21.72
C LYS A 95 -2.54 -12.44 -20.71
N SER A 96 -3.80 -12.07 -20.92
CA SER A 96 -4.50 -11.13 -20.03
C SER A 96 -4.63 -11.67 -18.61
N GLU A 97 -4.96 -12.97 -18.47
CA GLU A 97 -5.07 -13.63 -17.18
C GLU A 97 -3.70 -13.70 -16.50
N LYS A 98 -2.69 -14.27 -17.17
CA LYS A 98 -1.38 -14.51 -16.56
C LYS A 98 -0.63 -13.23 -16.24
N VAL A 99 -0.65 -12.23 -17.13
CA VAL A 99 -0.02 -10.92 -16.88
C VAL A 99 -0.78 -10.14 -15.80
N GLY A 100 -2.11 -10.27 -15.73
CA GLY A 100 -2.94 -9.58 -14.74
C GLY A 100 -2.60 -9.93 -13.29
N LEU A 101 -2.13 -11.16 -13.03
CA LEU A 101 -1.69 -11.61 -11.70
C LEU A 101 -0.51 -10.81 -11.12
N TYR A 102 0.24 -10.11 -11.97
CA TYR A 102 1.47 -9.41 -11.61
C TYR A 102 1.31 -7.88 -11.72
N SER A 103 0.09 -7.36 -11.62
CA SER A 103 -0.18 -5.91 -11.71
C SER A 103 0.66 -5.06 -10.76
N ASP A 104 0.96 -5.59 -9.57
CA ASP A 104 1.78 -4.96 -8.53
C ASP A 104 3.29 -5.27 -8.63
N TYR A 105 3.74 -6.10 -9.57
CA TYR A 105 5.13 -6.56 -9.68
C TYR A 105 5.69 -6.17 -11.05
N ALA A 106 6.18 -4.93 -11.20
CA ALA A 106 6.45 -4.37 -12.52
C ALA A 106 7.51 -5.16 -13.30
N LYS A 107 8.58 -5.62 -12.64
CA LYS A 107 9.63 -6.40 -13.28
C LYS A 107 9.14 -7.75 -13.77
N ILE A 108 8.48 -8.52 -12.90
CA ILE A 108 7.89 -9.81 -13.28
C ILE A 108 6.90 -9.64 -14.44
N LYS A 109 6.02 -8.63 -14.34
CA LYS A 109 5.04 -8.30 -15.37
C LYS A 109 5.69 -7.97 -16.71
N ASP A 110 6.70 -7.10 -16.70
CA ASP A 110 7.42 -6.68 -17.90
C ASP A 110 8.12 -7.86 -18.59
N GLN A 111 8.84 -8.69 -17.83
CA GLN A 111 9.49 -9.88 -18.36
C GLN A 111 8.48 -10.85 -18.99
N LEU A 112 7.35 -11.08 -18.33
CA LEU A 112 6.30 -11.94 -18.86
C LEU A 112 5.67 -11.34 -20.13
N VAL A 113 5.41 -10.03 -20.17
CA VAL A 113 4.89 -9.34 -21.36
C VAL A 113 5.86 -9.45 -22.53
N LYS A 114 7.17 -9.32 -22.30
CA LYS A 114 8.21 -9.52 -23.33
C LYS A 114 8.18 -10.94 -23.87
N ALA A 115 8.08 -11.96 -23.02
CA ALA A 115 7.96 -13.35 -23.46
C ALA A 115 6.70 -13.60 -24.31
N TYR A 116 5.54 -13.08 -23.90
CA TYR A 116 4.31 -13.15 -24.70
C TYR A 116 4.45 -12.42 -26.04
N THR A 117 5.19 -11.31 -26.08
CA THR A 117 5.41 -10.53 -27.32
C THR A 117 6.31 -11.30 -28.28
N ALA A 118 7.44 -11.83 -27.82
CA ALA A 118 8.34 -12.66 -28.63
C ALA A 118 7.63 -13.93 -29.15
N ALA A 119 6.83 -14.59 -28.32
CA ALA A 119 6.03 -15.74 -28.74
C ALA A 119 4.99 -15.38 -29.80
N LYS A 120 4.38 -14.19 -29.70
CA LYS A 120 3.43 -13.68 -30.69
C LYS A 120 4.11 -13.40 -32.04
N GLU A 121 5.30 -12.83 -32.03
CA GLU A 121 6.07 -12.59 -33.27
C GLU A 121 6.31 -13.88 -34.06
N ILE A 122 6.66 -14.98 -33.37
CA ILE A 122 6.80 -16.30 -34.00
C ILE A 122 5.45 -16.86 -34.48
N SER A 123 4.39 -16.65 -33.71
CA SER A 123 3.04 -17.10 -34.10
C SER A 123 2.54 -16.40 -35.37
N ASP A 124 2.83 -15.11 -35.51
CA ASP A 124 2.40 -14.28 -36.65
C ASP A 124 3.27 -14.49 -37.90
N LYS A 125 4.49 -15.06 -37.73
CA LYS A 125 5.42 -15.34 -38.83
C LYS A 125 4.83 -16.38 -39.80
N SER A 126 4.72 -15.99 -41.08
CA SER A 126 4.10 -16.80 -42.14
C SER A 126 4.90 -18.06 -42.48
N ASP A 127 6.22 -17.97 -42.42
CA ASP A 127 7.19 -19.01 -42.75
C ASP A 127 7.82 -19.67 -41.51
N ALA A 128 7.18 -19.52 -40.34
CA ALA A 128 7.66 -20.15 -39.10
C ALA A 128 7.75 -21.68 -39.25
N THR A 129 8.93 -22.22 -38.94
CA THR A 129 9.20 -23.65 -38.91
C THR A 129 8.60 -24.32 -37.67
N LEU A 130 8.39 -25.65 -37.73
CA LEU A 130 7.90 -26.43 -36.58
C LEU A 130 8.80 -26.26 -35.35
N GLN A 131 10.12 -26.20 -35.56
CA GLN A 131 11.09 -26.00 -34.48
C GLN A 131 10.98 -24.62 -33.84
N GLU A 132 10.84 -23.54 -34.64
CA GLU A 132 10.64 -22.19 -34.11
C GLU A 132 9.37 -22.09 -33.27
N VAL A 133 8.25 -22.66 -33.76
CA VAL A 133 6.96 -22.62 -33.04
C VAL A 133 7.03 -23.41 -31.72
N ASN A 134 7.63 -24.60 -31.74
CA ASN A 134 7.81 -25.39 -30.52
C ASN A 134 8.73 -24.69 -29.51
N ASN A 135 9.85 -24.12 -29.97
CA ASN A 135 10.76 -23.36 -29.12
C ASN A 135 10.07 -22.13 -28.51
N ALA A 136 9.27 -21.40 -29.29
CA ALA A 136 8.50 -20.25 -28.80
C ALA A 136 7.47 -20.66 -27.73
N LYS A 137 6.77 -21.78 -27.95
CA LYS A 137 5.82 -22.34 -26.98
C LYS A 137 6.54 -22.71 -25.68
N THR A 138 7.61 -23.50 -25.74
CA THR A 138 8.37 -23.91 -24.56
C THR A 138 8.94 -22.70 -23.82
N THR A 139 9.49 -21.73 -24.54
CA THR A 139 10.02 -20.49 -23.94
C THR A 139 8.93 -19.72 -23.20
N LEU A 140 7.73 -19.61 -23.77
CA LEU A 140 6.60 -18.95 -23.12
C LEU A 140 6.11 -19.73 -21.88
N GLU A 141 6.01 -21.06 -21.95
CA GLU A 141 5.67 -21.91 -20.80
C GLU A 141 6.69 -21.73 -19.66
N THR A 142 7.98 -21.72 -19.98
CA THR A 142 9.04 -21.45 -19.02
C THR A 142 8.92 -20.06 -18.41
N ALA A 143 8.66 -19.01 -19.22
CA ALA A 143 8.50 -17.65 -18.71
C ALA A 143 7.29 -17.51 -17.77
N ILE A 144 6.17 -18.19 -18.06
CA ILE A 144 5.00 -18.23 -17.17
C ILE A 144 5.37 -18.87 -15.83
N ASN A 145 6.11 -19.98 -15.85
CA ASN A 145 6.57 -20.64 -14.62
C ASN A 145 7.57 -19.77 -13.84
N VAL A 146 8.50 -19.12 -14.53
CA VAL A 146 9.47 -18.18 -13.91
C VAL A 146 8.75 -17.01 -13.26
N ALA A 147 7.72 -16.44 -13.89
CA ALA A 147 6.95 -15.37 -13.27
C ALA A 147 6.31 -15.81 -11.94
N ALA A 148 5.76 -17.03 -11.89
CA ALA A 148 5.17 -17.57 -10.68
C ALA A 148 6.20 -17.81 -9.56
N THR A 149 7.35 -18.39 -9.90
CA THR A 149 8.42 -18.65 -8.92
C THR A 149 9.09 -17.36 -8.46
N SER A 150 9.36 -16.41 -9.36
CA SER A 150 9.89 -15.08 -9.01
C SER A 150 8.96 -14.34 -8.05
N LYS A 151 7.64 -14.42 -8.25
CA LYS A 151 6.68 -13.84 -7.31
C LYS A 151 6.77 -14.51 -5.94
N GLN A 152 6.81 -15.84 -5.89
CA GLN A 152 6.96 -16.56 -4.63
C GLN A 152 8.26 -16.17 -3.90
N THR A 153 9.37 -16.04 -4.63
CA THR A 153 10.66 -15.58 -4.09
C THR A 153 10.56 -14.16 -3.55
N PHE A 154 10.02 -13.22 -4.33
CA PHE A 154 9.82 -11.83 -3.91
C PHE A 154 8.97 -11.76 -2.63
N ASP A 155 7.82 -12.45 -2.63
CA ASP A 155 6.90 -12.45 -1.49
C ASP A 155 7.56 -13.01 -0.22
N SER A 156 8.41 -14.03 -0.36
CA SER A 156 9.13 -14.62 0.77
C SER A 156 10.22 -13.69 1.31
N GLN A 157 10.95 -13.02 0.42
CA GLN A 157 12.04 -12.09 0.80
C GLN A 157 11.51 -10.76 1.36
N HIS A 158 10.33 -10.33 0.91
CA HIS A 158 9.74 -9.04 1.24
C HIS A 158 8.39 -9.18 1.96
N ALA A 159 8.23 -10.22 2.79
CA ALA A 159 6.96 -10.55 3.44
C ALA A 159 6.30 -9.37 4.18
N SER A 160 7.09 -8.59 4.91
CA SER A 160 6.59 -7.40 5.63
C SER A 160 6.04 -6.33 4.69
N LEU A 161 6.74 -6.06 3.57
CA LEU A 161 6.28 -5.10 2.55
C LEU A 161 4.99 -5.58 1.90
N VAL A 162 4.96 -6.85 1.44
CA VAL A 162 3.78 -7.42 0.77
C VAL A 162 2.56 -7.40 1.68
N THR A 163 2.74 -7.73 2.96
CA THR A 163 1.67 -7.68 3.96
C THR A 163 1.19 -6.24 4.17
N ALA A 164 2.09 -5.30 4.48
CA ALA A 164 1.73 -3.91 4.74
C ALA A 164 1.10 -3.23 3.52
N TYR A 165 1.56 -3.54 2.31
CA TYR A 165 1.01 -3.00 1.07
C TYR A 165 -0.41 -3.49 0.79
N LYS A 166 -0.71 -4.78 1.04
CA LYS A 166 -2.06 -5.35 0.91
C LYS A 166 -3.02 -4.78 1.96
N GLU A 167 -2.55 -4.64 3.20
CA GLU A 167 -3.34 -4.00 4.27
C GLU A 167 -3.64 -2.54 3.94
N LEU A 168 -2.65 -1.79 3.47
CA LEU A 168 -2.81 -0.39 3.07
C LEU A 168 -3.82 -0.24 1.93
N LYS A 169 -3.76 -1.10 0.90
CA LYS A 169 -4.76 -1.13 -0.17
C LYS A 169 -6.17 -1.38 0.37
N THR A 170 -6.31 -2.38 1.24
CA THR A 170 -7.59 -2.69 1.88
C THR A 170 -8.13 -1.50 2.68
N ALA A 171 -7.26 -0.83 3.45
CA ALA A 171 -7.65 0.36 4.22
C ALA A 171 -8.11 1.51 3.30
N ILE A 172 -7.39 1.76 2.20
CA ILE A 172 -7.74 2.80 1.20
C ILE A 172 -9.10 2.49 0.56
N SER A 173 -9.41 1.23 0.27
CA SER A 173 -10.73 0.85 -0.29
C SER A 173 -11.91 1.24 0.59
N ASN A 174 -11.69 1.48 1.89
CA ASN A 174 -12.72 1.93 2.83
C ASN A 174 -12.84 3.46 2.93
N GLU A 175 -12.04 4.24 2.19
CA GLU A 175 -11.98 5.71 2.26
C GLU A 175 -13.37 6.35 2.20
N GLU A 176 -14.16 6.01 1.19
CA GLU A 176 -15.49 6.61 0.99
C GLU A 176 -16.41 6.36 2.18
N THR A 177 -16.49 5.10 2.63
CA THR A 177 -17.28 4.69 3.80
C THR A 177 -16.83 5.40 5.07
N THR A 178 -15.51 5.49 5.30
CA THR A 178 -14.97 6.16 6.48
C THR A 178 -15.27 7.65 6.45
N LEU A 179 -15.05 8.34 5.32
CA LEU A 179 -15.20 9.79 5.21
C LEU A 179 -16.68 10.25 5.19
N ALA A 180 -17.62 9.39 4.80
CA ALA A 180 -19.06 9.68 4.80
C ALA A 180 -19.59 10.10 6.19
N ALA A 181 -18.97 9.62 7.27
CA ALA A 181 -19.40 9.94 8.64
C ALA A 181 -18.93 11.32 9.16
N TYR A 182 -18.19 12.09 8.34
CA TYR A 182 -17.55 13.36 8.74
C TYR A 182 -17.88 14.51 7.78
N THR A 183 -19.08 14.51 7.21
CA THR A 183 -19.53 15.54 6.25
C THR A 183 -19.99 16.83 6.90
N GLN A 184 -20.38 16.80 8.17
CA GLN A 184 -20.81 17.98 8.92
C GLN A 184 -19.64 18.94 9.15
N GLU A 185 -19.92 20.25 9.17
CA GLU A 185 -18.91 21.31 9.25
C GLU A 185 -18.01 21.18 10.49
N GLN A 186 -18.57 20.82 11.64
CA GLN A 186 -17.79 20.64 12.87
C GLN A 186 -16.77 19.49 12.79
N PHE A 187 -16.93 18.57 11.83
CA PHE A 187 -16.00 17.45 11.61
C PHE A 187 -14.99 17.69 10.48
N SER A 188 -14.97 18.89 9.88
CA SER A 188 -14.09 19.24 8.76
C SER A 188 -12.60 18.99 9.04
N GLY A 189 -12.12 19.27 10.26
CA GLY A 189 -10.74 18.99 10.67
C GLY A 189 -10.41 17.49 10.68
N ILE A 190 -11.32 16.66 11.18
CA ILE A 190 -11.18 15.19 11.18
C ILE A 190 -11.14 14.69 9.74
N LYS A 191 -12.10 15.14 8.90
CA LYS A 191 -12.18 14.77 7.49
C LYS A 191 -10.90 15.17 6.73
N MET A 192 -10.38 16.37 6.96
CA MET A 192 -9.16 16.87 6.33
C MET A 192 -7.95 16.01 6.69
N HIS A 193 -7.79 15.69 7.98
CA HIS A 193 -6.70 14.82 8.46
C HIS A 193 -6.77 13.42 7.83
N LEU A 194 -7.94 12.77 7.88
CA LEU A 194 -8.13 11.44 7.29
C LEU A 194 -7.88 11.46 5.77
N THR A 195 -8.39 12.46 5.06
CA THR A 195 -8.17 12.63 3.62
C THR A 195 -6.68 12.74 3.29
N ALA A 196 -5.90 13.47 4.10
CA ALA A 196 -4.46 13.57 3.91
C ALA A 196 -3.75 12.22 4.10
N LEU A 197 -4.18 11.41 5.09
CA LEU A 197 -3.64 10.07 5.31
C LEU A 197 -4.00 9.11 4.16
N TYR A 198 -5.24 9.13 3.68
CA TYR A 198 -5.65 8.35 2.51
C TYR A 198 -4.86 8.73 1.26
N ASN A 199 -4.65 10.03 1.01
CA ASN A 199 -3.85 10.51 -0.12
C ASN A 199 -2.39 10.07 -0.02
N ALA A 200 -1.80 10.12 1.17
CA ALA A 200 -0.45 9.61 1.41
C ALA A 200 -0.36 8.09 1.13
N GLY A 201 -1.37 7.32 1.55
CA GLY A 201 -1.49 5.90 1.23
C GLY A 201 -1.59 5.64 -0.27
N LYS A 202 -2.49 6.36 -0.97
CA LYS A 202 -2.68 6.26 -2.42
C LYS A 202 -1.41 6.56 -3.20
N ALA A 203 -0.62 7.56 -2.77
CA ALA A 203 0.66 7.87 -3.40
C ALA A 203 1.66 6.71 -3.35
N LEU A 204 1.58 5.85 -2.33
CA LEU A 204 2.39 4.64 -2.22
C LEU A 204 1.80 3.47 -3.02
N THR A 205 0.48 3.25 -2.95
CA THR A 205 -0.18 2.14 -3.66
C THR A 205 -0.36 2.36 -5.15
N ASN A 206 -0.12 3.58 -5.65
CA ASN A 206 0.02 3.87 -7.08
C ASN A 206 1.37 3.40 -7.65
N LYS A 207 2.34 3.08 -6.78
CA LYS A 207 3.61 2.45 -7.17
C LYS A 207 3.47 0.93 -7.06
N THR A 208 4.21 0.20 -7.87
CA THR A 208 4.36 -1.25 -7.74
C THR A 208 5.28 -1.61 -6.58
N LEU A 209 5.21 -2.86 -6.11
CA LEU A 209 6.07 -3.42 -5.07
C LEU A 209 7.55 -3.42 -5.46
N GLU A 210 7.81 -3.55 -6.76
CA GLU A 210 9.11 -3.42 -7.40
C GLU A 210 8.97 -2.65 -8.73
N THR A 211 9.96 -1.85 -9.09
CA THR A 211 10.05 -1.23 -10.42
C THR A 211 10.56 -2.24 -11.45
N VAL A 212 10.53 -1.88 -12.74
CA VAL A 212 11.03 -2.74 -13.83
C VAL A 212 12.53 -3.01 -13.69
N GLU A 213 13.27 -2.05 -13.13
CA GLU A 213 14.70 -2.14 -12.82
C GLU A 213 14.98 -2.99 -11.57
N GLY A 214 13.94 -3.39 -10.82
CA GLY A 214 14.05 -4.16 -9.59
C GLY A 214 14.27 -3.32 -8.34
N VAL A 215 13.95 -2.02 -8.37
CA VAL A 215 13.98 -1.19 -7.16
C VAL A 215 12.74 -1.51 -6.33
N VAL A 216 12.96 -2.00 -5.11
CA VAL A 216 11.89 -2.39 -4.18
C VAL A 216 11.28 -1.15 -3.53
N LEU A 217 9.95 -1.12 -3.40
CA LEU A 217 9.24 -0.06 -2.69
C LEU A 217 9.69 0.03 -1.23
N ASP A 218 9.81 1.26 -0.72
CA ASP A 218 10.24 1.50 0.66
C ASP A 218 9.25 0.88 1.66
N THR A 219 9.68 -0.22 2.27
CA THR A 219 8.91 -0.97 3.27
C THR A 219 8.51 -0.09 4.45
N GLN A 220 9.41 0.76 4.94
CA GLN A 220 9.15 1.56 6.13
C GLN A 220 8.14 2.67 5.82
N ALA A 221 8.21 3.26 4.62
CA ALA A 221 7.21 4.23 4.19
C ALA A 221 5.79 3.62 4.14
N VAL A 222 5.67 2.41 3.58
CA VAL A 222 4.38 1.67 3.51
C VAL A 222 3.88 1.30 4.90
N VAL A 223 4.73 0.74 5.76
CA VAL A 223 4.38 0.39 7.14
C VAL A 223 3.93 1.64 7.90
N ASN A 224 4.68 2.75 7.81
CA ASN A 224 4.33 3.99 8.49
C ASN A 224 2.99 4.57 8.02
N ALA A 225 2.72 4.55 6.71
CA ALA A 225 1.45 5.01 6.17
C ALA A 225 0.28 4.14 6.66
N ASN A 226 0.45 2.81 6.62
CA ASN A 226 -0.54 1.86 7.12
C ASN A 226 -0.80 2.05 8.62
N THR A 227 0.24 2.16 9.45
CA THR A 227 0.12 2.42 10.89
C THR A 227 -0.62 3.73 11.15
N LYS A 228 -0.20 4.84 10.52
CA LYS A 228 -0.86 6.15 10.73
C LYS A 228 -2.34 6.11 10.35
N LEU A 229 -2.67 5.50 9.21
CA LEU A 229 -4.05 5.39 8.78
C LEU A 229 -4.86 4.52 9.74
N ARG A 230 -4.36 3.32 10.08
CA ARG A 230 -5.02 2.40 11.03
C ARG A 230 -5.28 3.06 12.38
N GLU A 231 -4.28 3.71 12.95
CA GLU A 231 -4.39 4.42 14.23
C GLU A 231 -5.41 5.56 14.16
N ALA A 232 -5.39 6.37 13.09
CA ALA A 232 -6.33 7.47 12.92
C ALA A 232 -7.78 6.99 12.68
N THR A 233 -7.96 5.79 12.13
CA THR A 233 -9.28 5.20 11.85
C THR A 233 -9.80 4.29 12.96
N LYS A 234 -9.10 4.16 14.10
CA LYS A 234 -9.62 3.37 15.22
C LYS A 234 -10.91 3.97 15.76
N GLU A 235 -11.84 3.11 16.11
CA GLU A 235 -13.19 3.50 16.55
C GLU A 235 -13.16 4.39 17.80
N ASP A 236 -12.32 4.06 18.79
CA ASP A 236 -12.15 4.84 20.02
C ASP A 236 -11.56 6.23 19.74
N VAL A 237 -10.53 6.30 18.90
CA VAL A 237 -9.93 7.56 18.45
C VAL A 237 -10.95 8.44 17.75
N LEU A 238 -11.69 7.87 16.79
CA LEU A 238 -12.69 8.59 16.01
C LEU A 238 -13.90 9.01 16.87
N THR A 239 -14.33 8.17 17.81
CA THR A 239 -15.43 8.48 18.73
C THR A 239 -15.05 9.63 19.65
N GLN A 240 -13.84 9.60 20.22
CA GLN A 240 -13.36 10.69 21.07
C GLN A 240 -13.21 11.99 20.28
N GLN A 241 -12.68 11.94 19.06
CA GLN A 241 -12.57 13.12 18.20
C GLN A 241 -13.93 13.70 17.84
N LYS A 242 -14.94 12.86 17.54
CA LYS A 242 -16.32 13.31 17.31
C LYS A 242 -16.90 14.00 18.53
N GLN A 243 -16.79 13.38 19.71
CA GLN A 243 -17.28 13.96 20.96
C GLN A 243 -16.64 15.32 21.23
N ASN A 244 -15.33 15.43 21.03
CA ASN A 244 -14.61 16.69 21.21
C ASN A 244 -15.07 17.77 20.22
N ALA A 245 -15.23 17.41 18.95
CA ALA A 245 -15.69 18.33 17.92
C ALA A 245 -17.14 18.79 18.15
N THR A 246 -18.03 17.89 18.55
CA THR A 246 -19.41 18.23 18.95
C THR A 246 -19.42 19.12 20.18
N MET A 247 -18.65 18.79 21.22
CA MET A 247 -18.55 19.64 22.40
C MET A 247 -18.06 21.03 22.03
N LEU A 248 -17.06 21.17 21.16
CA LEU A 248 -16.52 22.46 20.74
C LEU A 248 -17.54 23.30 19.95
N ALA A 249 -18.34 22.65 19.10
CA ALA A 249 -19.35 23.32 18.28
C ALA A 249 -20.56 23.77 19.11
N ASP A 250 -21.03 22.91 20.01
CA ASP A 250 -22.32 23.08 20.70
C ASP A 250 -22.17 23.61 22.13
N SER A 251 -20.97 23.55 22.70
CA SER A 251 -20.75 23.84 24.13
C SER A 251 -19.33 24.37 24.40
N PHE A 252 -19.07 24.76 25.64
CA PHE A 252 -17.71 24.86 26.14
C PHE A 252 -17.67 24.57 27.65
N VAL A 253 -16.58 23.98 28.10
CA VAL A 253 -16.35 23.77 29.54
C VAL A 253 -15.83 25.08 30.13
N LYS A 254 -16.62 25.68 31.03
CA LYS A 254 -16.18 26.82 31.82
C LYS A 254 -15.60 26.28 33.14
N GLN A 255 -14.31 26.49 33.35
CA GLN A 255 -13.70 26.27 34.67
C GLN A 255 -13.68 27.59 35.44
N VAL A 256 -14.31 27.61 36.61
CA VAL A 256 -14.29 28.75 37.52
C VAL A 256 -13.33 28.42 38.67
N ILE A 257 -12.39 29.32 38.92
CA ILE A 257 -11.48 29.21 40.06
C ILE A 257 -12.16 29.85 41.26
N ASN A 258 -12.43 29.06 42.29
CA ASN A 258 -12.83 29.53 43.61
C ASN A 258 -11.63 29.48 44.57
N LYS A 259 -11.72 30.15 45.73
CA LYS A 259 -10.60 30.27 46.69
C LYS A 259 -10.00 28.92 47.16
N THR A 260 -10.74 27.82 47.07
CA THR A 260 -10.30 26.48 47.50
C THR A 260 -10.16 25.47 46.37
N ASP A 261 -10.90 25.64 45.26
CA ASP A 261 -11.08 24.60 44.24
C ASP A 261 -11.27 25.17 42.84
N ILE A 262 -10.92 24.39 41.82
CA ILE A 262 -11.36 24.62 40.44
C ILE A 262 -12.68 23.87 40.26
N VAL A 263 -13.78 24.59 40.08
CA VAL A 263 -15.09 24.01 39.80
C VAL A 263 -15.40 24.09 38.30
N SER A 264 -15.74 22.96 37.70
CA SER A 264 -16.13 22.89 36.29
C SER A 264 -17.65 23.00 36.16
N THR A 265 -18.12 23.88 35.27
CA THR A 265 -19.51 23.96 34.84
C THR A 265 -19.58 23.87 33.32
N THR A 266 -20.39 22.96 32.78
CA THR A 266 -20.59 22.84 31.34
C THR A 266 -21.60 23.89 30.88
N ASN A 267 -21.20 24.78 29.96
CA ASN A 267 -22.13 25.73 29.35
C ASN A 267 -22.62 25.16 28.02
N MET A 268 -23.94 25.14 27.80
CA MET A 268 -24.59 24.58 26.60
C MET A 268 -24.72 25.61 25.45
N ALA A 269 -23.96 26.70 25.51
CA ALA A 269 -23.85 27.65 24.42
C ALA A 269 -22.60 27.36 23.57
N PRO A 270 -22.64 27.62 22.24
CA PRO A 270 -21.47 27.55 21.38
C PRO A 270 -20.31 28.36 21.96
N GLN A 271 -19.07 27.90 21.77
CA GLN A 271 -17.91 28.67 22.18
C GLN A 271 -17.89 30.02 21.44
N PRO A 272 -17.85 31.17 22.14
CA PRO A 272 -17.79 32.46 21.46
C PRO A 272 -16.44 32.62 20.75
N GLY A 273 -16.45 33.06 19.50
CA GLY A 273 -15.27 33.06 18.61
C GLY A 273 -14.06 33.90 19.05
N ASN A 274 -14.14 34.64 20.16
CA ASN A 274 -13.11 35.56 20.65
C ASN A 274 -12.46 35.14 21.99
N TYR A 275 -12.65 33.90 22.45
CA TYR A 275 -11.98 33.44 23.68
C TYR A 275 -10.58 32.87 23.40
N SER A 276 -9.55 33.66 23.68
CA SER A 276 -8.27 33.14 24.17
C SER A 276 -8.42 32.78 25.66
N PHE A 277 -7.49 32.01 26.24
CA PHE A 277 -7.42 31.81 27.69
C PHE A 277 -7.17 33.16 28.38
N VAL A 278 -8.22 33.93 28.65
CA VAL A 278 -8.14 35.14 29.47
C VAL A 278 -8.46 34.75 30.90
N GLY A 279 -7.42 34.62 31.72
CA GLY A 279 -7.55 34.58 33.16
C GLY A 279 -7.96 35.95 33.66
N TYR A 280 -9.22 36.11 34.04
CA TYR A 280 -9.68 37.31 34.74
C TYR A 280 -9.64 37.04 36.25
N THR A 281 -8.81 37.76 36.98
CA THR A 281 -8.97 37.92 38.42
C THR A 281 -9.99 39.02 38.65
N VAL A 282 -11.21 38.65 39.04
CA VAL A 282 -12.13 39.60 39.66
C VAL A 282 -11.89 39.58 41.17
N ASP A 283 -11.60 40.74 41.76
CA ASP A 283 -11.67 40.89 43.20
C ASP A 283 -13.13 40.67 43.62
N VAL A 284 -13.40 39.66 44.44
CA VAL A 284 -14.71 39.48 45.07
C VAL A 284 -14.80 40.53 46.17
N PRO A 285 -15.61 41.60 46.04
CA PRO A 285 -15.70 42.61 47.08
C PRO A 285 -16.24 41.92 48.33
N GLY A 286 -15.53 42.07 49.44
CA GLY A 286 -15.93 41.55 50.74
C GLY A 286 -17.18 42.28 51.24
N GLY A 287 -18.34 41.93 50.70
CA GLY A 287 -19.64 42.38 51.18
C GLY A 287 -20.39 41.20 51.78
N THR A 288 -20.75 41.30 53.06
CA THR A 288 -21.55 40.34 53.82
C THR A 288 -22.99 40.26 53.27
N GLY A 289 -23.18 39.63 52.12
CA GLY A 289 -24.49 39.42 51.51
C GLY A 289 -24.51 38.16 50.63
N ASN A 290 -25.26 37.14 51.09
CA ASN A 290 -25.65 35.89 50.42
C ASN A 290 -24.67 35.23 49.42
N GLN A 291 -24.08 34.12 49.87
CA GLN A 291 -23.11 33.25 49.18
C GLN A 291 -23.63 32.52 47.91
N ASN A 292 -24.79 32.88 47.36
CA ASN A 292 -25.39 32.19 46.21
C ASN A 292 -25.51 33.03 44.94
N ASN A 293 -25.03 34.27 44.92
CA ASN A 293 -24.99 35.02 43.67
C ASN A 293 -23.75 34.64 42.88
N THR A 294 -23.93 33.68 41.96
CA THR A 294 -23.14 33.63 40.74
C THR A 294 -23.07 35.03 40.14
N PRO A 295 -21.89 35.56 39.80
CA PRO A 295 -21.78 36.85 39.12
C PRO A 295 -22.64 36.80 37.86
N ASN A 296 -23.50 37.79 37.68
CA ASN A 296 -24.27 37.94 36.45
C ASN A 296 -23.31 38.54 35.40
N TRP A 297 -22.97 37.76 34.38
CA TRP A 297 -22.21 38.17 33.20
C TRP A 297 -23.07 37.92 31.97
#